data_AF-A2GK42-F1
#
_entry.id   AF-A2GK42-F1
#
_cell.length_a   1.000
_cell.length_b   1.000
_cell.length_c   1.000
_cell.angle_alpha   90.00
_cell.angle_beta   90.00
_cell.angle_gamma   90.00
#
_symmetry.space_group_name_H-M   'P 1'
#
loop_
_entity.id
_entity.type
_entity.pdbx_description
1 polymer ?
#
loop_
_entity_poly.entity_id
_entity_poly.type
_entity_poly.pdbx_seq_one_letter_code
_entity_poly.pdbx_strand_id
1 'polypeptide(L)'
;MFSFLTSTSVSQIVYETTFLSEAPKDFKIKKYESNFSQIYQNHSYTCYVGRPTNSSIYPQTLSELQQKLIGQCFEFTHTGYWFFKFCPFKILNQFRYEPLKQIPIDNFILGQEDDSKPKSIYNGISYDWNNGDKCVVTNRPRHTKIEYICDRSTSEIGYIAAISEPDYCKYLVQFHTPYVCGLNDDKHESLSEIVCIRD
;
A
#
# COMPACT_ATOMS: atom_id res chain seq x y z
N MET A 1 -28.08 38.37 4.17
CA MET A 1 -26.85 37.94 4.84
C MET A 1 -26.78 36.42 4.73
N PHE A 2 -25.98 35.91 3.81
CA PHE A 2 -25.69 34.47 3.74
C PHE A 2 -24.58 34.18 4.75
N SER A 3 -24.93 33.54 5.87
CA SER A 3 -23.94 32.96 6.78
C SER A 3 -23.35 31.72 6.12
N PHE A 4 -22.09 31.81 5.71
CA PHE A 4 -21.28 30.64 5.40
C PHE A 4 -20.99 29.93 6.73
N LEU A 5 -21.53 28.72 6.90
CA LEU A 5 -21.07 27.80 7.93
C LEU A 5 -19.63 27.41 7.58
N THR A 6 -18.67 27.85 8.40
CA THR A 6 -17.31 27.33 8.36
C THR A 6 -17.37 25.86 8.74
N SER A 7 -17.20 24.99 7.75
CA SER A 7 -16.93 23.56 7.95
C SER A 7 -15.63 23.43 8.75
N THR A 8 -15.74 23.23 10.06
CA THR A 8 -14.62 22.77 10.87
C THR A 8 -14.26 21.36 10.37
N SER A 9 -13.13 21.23 9.68
CA SER A 9 -12.58 19.92 9.30
C SER A 9 -12.29 19.15 10.59
N VAL A 10 -13.16 18.20 10.92
CA VAL A 10 -12.90 17.24 12.01
C VAL A 10 -11.71 16.40 11.56
N SER A 11 -10.59 16.49 12.27
CA SER A 11 -9.45 15.61 12.02
C SER A 11 -9.90 14.16 12.25
N GLN A 12 -9.89 13.34 11.21
CA GLN A 12 -10.28 11.94 11.34
C GLN A 12 -9.17 11.18 12.07
N ILE A 13 -9.53 10.40 13.09
CA ILE A 13 -8.58 9.52 13.77
C ILE A 13 -8.59 8.19 13.03
N VAL A 14 -7.42 7.76 12.57
CA VAL A 14 -7.22 6.44 11.97
C VAL A 14 -6.60 5.53 13.02
N TYR A 15 -7.19 4.36 13.20
CA TYR A 15 -6.75 3.38 14.18
C TYR A 15 -5.95 2.26 13.49
N GLU A 16 -4.73 2.01 13.97
CA GLU A 16 -3.89 0.89 13.51
C GLU A 16 -3.87 -0.18 14.60
N THR A 17 -4.47 -1.35 14.33
CA THR A 17 -4.66 -2.40 15.34
C THR A 17 -3.68 -3.56 15.16
N THR A 18 -2.96 -3.91 16.21
CA THR A 18 -2.03 -5.05 16.24
C THR A 18 -2.47 -6.07 17.29
N PHE A 19 -2.55 -7.35 16.92
CA PHE A 19 -2.85 -8.46 17.84
C PHE A 19 -1.56 -9.23 18.19
N LEU A 20 -1.28 -9.35 19.49
CA LEU A 20 -0.09 -10.01 20.03
C LEU A 20 -0.48 -11.14 20.98
N SER A 21 0.25 -12.26 20.91
CA SER A 21 0.08 -13.38 21.84
C SER A 21 0.63 -13.07 23.24
N GLU A 22 1.63 -12.20 23.33
CA GLU A 22 2.28 -11.79 24.59
C GLU A 22 2.66 -10.30 24.54
N ALA A 23 2.75 -9.68 25.71
CA ALA A 23 3.16 -8.28 25.84
C ALA A 23 4.65 -8.09 25.49
N PRO A 24 5.02 -7.09 24.66
CA PRO A 24 6.41 -6.72 24.46
C PRO A 24 7.11 -6.36 25.77
N LYS A 25 8.43 -6.60 25.87
CA LYS A 25 9.21 -6.35 27.12
C LYS A 25 9.19 -4.89 27.58
N ASP A 26 9.02 -3.97 26.65
CA ASP A 26 8.97 -2.53 26.85
C ASP A 26 7.52 -2.00 26.96
N PHE A 27 6.52 -2.87 26.96
CA PHE A 27 5.12 -2.50 27.05
C PHE A 27 4.80 -1.81 28.39
N LYS A 28 4.28 -0.59 28.32
CA LYS A 28 3.89 0.22 29.48
C LYS A 28 2.44 0.68 29.32
N ILE A 29 1.53 0.14 30.14
CA ILE A 29 0.10 0.49 30.14
C ILE A 29 -0.12 2.01 30.23
N LYS A 30 0.73 2.72 31.01
CA LYS A 30 0.67 4.19 31.18
C LYS A 30 0.84 4.99 29.88
N LYS A 31 1.31 4.37 28.79
CA LYS A 31 1.44 4.99 27.46
C LYS A 31 0.07 5.15 26.76
N TYR A 32 -0.92 4.34 27.15
CA TYR A 32 -2.23 4.24 26.50
C TYR A 32 -3.30 5.03 27.26
N GLU A 33 -4.27 5.56 26.54
CA GLU A 33 -5.33 6.43 27.09
C GLU A 33 -6.53 5.64 27.60
N SER A 34 -6.83 4.54 26.94
CA SER A 34 -7.95 3.66 27.28
C SER A 34 -7.64 2.23 26.90
N ASN A 35 -8.49 1.31 27.36
CA ASN A 35 -8.47 -0.07 26.92
C ASN A 35 -9.90 -0.61 26.79
N PHE A 36 -10.06 -1.68 26.01
CA PHE A 36 -11.30 -2.42 25.85
C PHE A 36 -10.99 -3.91 25.62
N SER A 37 -11.96 -4.78 25.89
CA SER A 37 -11.83 -6.21 25.59
C SER A 37 -12.40 -6.54 24.22
N GLN A 38 -11.72 -7.40 23.45
CA GLN A 38 -12.16 -7.83 22.13
C GLN A 38 -11.96 -9.34 21.97
N ILE A 39 -12.94 -10.01 21.35
CA ILE A 39 -12.79 -11.39 20.91
C ILE A 39 -12.37 -11.38 19.44
N TYR A 40 -11.25 -12.04 19.12
CA TYR A 40 -10.77 -12.21 17.75
C TYR A 40 -10.26 -13.64 17.56
N GLN A 41 -10.70 -14.31 16.49
CA GLN A 41 -10.33 -15.71 16.20
C GLN A 41 -10.46 -16.66 17.41
N ASN A 42 -11.57 -16.55 18.16
CA ASN A 42 -11.87 -17.36 19.36
C ASN A 42 -10.90 -17.19 20.54
N HIS A 43 -10.17 -16.07 20.58
CA HIS A 43 -9.31 -15.68 21.69
C HIS A 43 -9.78 -14.35 22.27
N SER A 44 -9.63 -14.20 23.60
CA SER A 44 -9.90 -12.95 24.31
C SER A 44 -8.62 -12.09 24.33
N TYR A 45 -8.78 -10.79 24.09
CA TYR A 45 -7.70 -9.82 24.10
C TYR A 45 -8.11 -8.59 24.92
N THR A 46 -7.15 -8.04 25.65
CA THR A 46 -7.19 -6.67 26.16
C THR A 46 -6.49 -5.75 25.17
N CYS A 47 -7.25 -4.85 24.54
CA CYS A 47 -6.80 -3.89 23.55
C CYS A 47 -6.57 -2.51 24.16
N TYR A 48 -5.37 -1.96 23.99
CA TYR A 48 -4.95 -0.69 24.56
C TYR A 48 -4.86 0.39 23.47
N VAL A 49 -5.56 1.50 23.64
CA VAL A 49 -5.66 2.60 22.66
C VAL A 49 -4.64 3.70 22.99
N GLY A 50 -3.73 3.97 22.06
CA GLY A 50 -2.67 4.96 22.18
C GLY A 50 -3.15 6.37 21.85
N ARG A 51 -2.39 7.37 22.30
CA ARG A 51 -2.67 8.78 21.96
C ARG A 51 -2.61 8.97 20.44
N PRO A 52 -3.56 9.70 19.83
CA PRO A 52 -3.43 10.11 18.45
C PRO A 52 -2.15 10.94 18.28
N THR A 53 -1.25 10.50 17.42
CA THR A 53 -0.05 11.24 17.02
C THR A 53 -0.22 11.76 15.60
N ASN A 54 0.45 12.86 15.28
CA ASN A 54 0.55 13.28 13.88
C ASN A 54 1.22 12.16 13.07
N SER A 55 0.82 11.98 11.81
CA SER A 55 1.27 10.88 10.94
C SER A 55 2.77 10.90 10.57
N SER A 56 3.61 11.63 11.31
CA SER A 56 5.06 11.79 11.13
C SER A 56 5.86 10.48 11.21
N ILE A 57 5.20 9.36 11.49
CA ILE A 57 5.79 8.01 11.46
C ILE A 57 5.96 7.52 10.01
N TYR A 58 5.14 7.98 9.08
CA TYR A 58 5.22 7.61 7.67
C TYR A 58 6.13 8.55 6.87
N PRO A 59 6.70 8.09 5.74
CA PRO A 59 7.40 8.94 4.79
C PRO A 59 6.64 10.22 4.46
N GLN A 60 7.30 11.36 4.65
CA GLN A 60 6.78 12.69 4.35
C GLN A 60 7.30 13.19 3.00
N THR A 61 8.29 12.51 2.42
CA THR A 61 8.83 12.81 1.10
C THR A 61 8.81 11.61 0.18
N LEU A 62 8.79 11.87 -1.13
CA LEU A 62 8.89 10.82 -2.13
C LEU A 62 10.17 9.98 -1.97
N SER A 63 11.29 10.62 -1.63
CA SER A 63 12.56 9.91 -1.46
C SER A 63 12.50 8.91 -0.29
N GLU A 64 11.87 9.29 0.82
CA GLU A 64 11.66 8.39 1.95
C GLU A 64 10.75 7.21 1.59
N LEU A 65 9.67 7.46 0.82
CA LEU A 65 8.80 6.39 0.31
C LEU A 65 9.59 5.41 -0.56
N GLN A 66 10.38 5.94 -1.50
CA GLN A 66 11.24 5.16 -2.38
C GLN A 66 12.23 4.31 -1.57
N GLN A 67 12.90 4.89 -0.57
CA GLN A 67 13.83 4.16 0.30
C GLN A 67 13.18 2.99 1.04
N LYS A 68 11.90 3.09 1.39
CA LYS A 68 11.16 2.02 2.07
C LYS A 68 10.73 0.88 1.14
N LEU A 69 10.48 1.18 -0.14
CA LEU A 69 9.90 0.23 -1.08
C LEU A 69 10.90 -0.37 -2.09
N ILE A 70 11.96 0.37 -2.44
CA ILE A 70 12.98 -0.10 -3.37
C ILE A 70 13.68 -1.34 -2.82
N GLY A 71 13.87 -2.34 -3.69
CA GLY A 71 14.52 -3.61 -3.35
C GLY A 71 13.53 -4.71 -2.97
N GLN A 72 12.29 -4.36 -2.66
CA GLN A 72 11.20 -5.33 -2.46
C GLN A 72 10.50 -5.63 -3.77
N CYS A 73 10.00 -6.85 -3.92
CA CYS A 73 9.21 -7.26 -5.08
C CYS A 73 8.05 -8.16 -4.63
N PHE A 74 6.92 -8.00 -5.29
CA PHE A 74 5.66 -8.64 -4.94
C PHE A 74 5.18 -9.44 -6.15
N GLU A 75 4.74 -10.68 -5.90
CA GLU A 75 4.19 -11.54 -6.93
C GLU A 75 2.67 -11.64 -6.79
N PHE A 76 1.97 -11.66 -7.92
CA PHE A 76 0.52 -11.69 -7.96
C PHE A 76 0.03 -12.56 -9.13
N THR A 77 -1.05 -13.32 -8.91
CA THR A 77 -1.73 -14.08 -9.96
C THR A 77 -3.22 -14.19 -9.66
N HIS A 78 -4.05 -14.08 -10.71
CA HIS A 78 -5.50 -14.28 -10.60
C HIS A 78 -5.90 -15.74 -10.84
N THR A 79 -5.30 -16.37 -11.86
CA THR A 79 -5.75 -17.66 -12.41
C THR A 79 -4.69 -18.75 -12.33
N GLY A 80 -3.48 -18.43 -11.88
CA GLY A 80 -2.32 -19.33 -11.90
C GLY A 80 -1.74 -19.56 -13.30
N TYR A 81 -2.28 -18.94 -14.34
CA TYR A 81 -1.69 -18.99 -15.68
C TYR A 81 -0.67 -17.88 -15.90
N TRP A 82 -1.07 -16.62 -15.64
CA TRP A 82 -0.16 -15.47 -15.67
C TRP A 82 0.23 -15.06 -14.26
N PHE A 83 1.52 -14.82 -14.07
CA PHE A 83 2.11 -14.26 -12.88
C PHE A 83 2.64 -12.87 -13.20
N PHE A 84 2.50 -11.98 -12.23
CA PHE A 84 3.02 -10.63 -12.30
C PHE A 84 4.04 -10.46 -11.19
N LYS A 85 5.16 -9.82 -11.49
CA LYS A 85 6.17 -9.42 -10.50
C LYS A 85 6.35 -7.93 -10.56
N PHE A 86 5.90 -7.26 -9.50
CA PHE A 86 5.98 -5.83 -9.33
C PHE A 86 7.09 -5.49 -8.33
N CYS A 87 8.08 -4.73 -8.77
CA CYS A 87 9.11 -4.16 -7.89
C CYS A 87 8.91 -2.63 -7.90
N PRO A 88 8.41 -2.02 -6.81
CA PRO A 88 8.17 -0.58 -6.71
C PRO A 88 9.37 0.26 -7.17
N PHE A 89 9.07 1.35 -7.87
CA PHE A 89 10.06 2.28 -8.44
C PHE A 89 11.16 1.61 -9.28
N LYS A 90 10.81 0.53 -9.98
CA LYS A 90 11.74 -0.22 -10.82
C LYS A 90 11.08 -0.80 -12.06
N ILE A 91 10.26 -1.84 -11.90
CA ILE A 91 9.77 -2.63 -13.03
C ILE A 91 8.54 -3.46 -12.70
N LEU A 92 7.65 -3.63 -13.68
CA LEU A 92 6.57 -4.60 -13.67
C LEU A 92 6.79 -5.64 -14.78
N ASN A 93 6.84 -6.91 -14.40
CA ASN A 93 6.95 -8.03 -15.32
C ASN A 93 5.70 -8.89 -15.30
N GLN A 94 5.39 -9.50 -16.44
CA GLN A 94 4.44 -10.62 -16.58
C GLN A 94 5.19 -11.84 -17.10
N PHE A 95 4.86 -13.01 -16.59
CA PHE A 95 5.44 -14.28 -17.01
C PHE A 95 4.50 -15.43 -16.66
N ARG A 96 4.80 -16.63 -17.14
CA ARG A 96 4.13 -17.87 -16.71
C ARG A 96 5.15 -18.94 -16.43
N TYR A 97 4.79 -19.93 -15.62
CA TYR A 97 5.68 -21.07 -15.38
C TYR A 97 5.48 -22.15 -16.46
N GLU A 98 6.57 -22.76 -16.90
CA GLU A 98 6.50 -24.00 -17.66
C GLU A 98 5.89 -25.10 -16.76
N PRO A 99 4.80 -25.79 -17.16
CA PRO A 99 4.04 -26.67 -16.28
C PRO A 99 4.84 -27.80 -15.60
N LEU A 100 5.88 -28.31 -16.28
CA LEU A 100 6.64 -29.47 -15.82
C LEU A 100 7.92 -29.11 -15.06
N LYS A 101 8.52 -27.96 -15.35
CA LYS A 101 9.83 -27.58 -14.80
C LYS A 101 9.76 -26.41 -13.81
N GLN A 102 8.60 -25.76 -13.69
CA GLN A 102 8.42 -24.57 -12.85
C GLN A 102 9.45 -23.46 -13.14
N ILE A 103 9.85 -23.33 -14.40
CA ILE A 103 10.77 -22.27 -14.86
C ILE A 103 9.93 -21.13 -15.46
N PRO A 104 10.20 -19.85 -15.11
CA PRO A 104 9.57 -18.69 -15.75
C PRO A 104 9.86 -18.61 -17.25
N ILE A 105 8.80 -18.54 -18.05
CA ILE A 105 8.83 -18.40 -19.51
C ILE A 105 7.87 -17.29 -19.95
N ASP A 106 7.97 -16.88 -21.22
CA ASP A 106 7.17 -15.80 -21.80
C ASP A 106 7.18 -14.52 -20.95
N ASN A 107 8.39 -14.08 -20.61
CA ASN A 107 8.62 -12.90 -19.78
C ASN A 107 8.39 -11.63 -20.61
N PHE A 108 7.50 -10.77 -20.14
CA PHE A 108 7.22 -9.46 -20.71
C PHE A 108 7.42 -8.37 -19.68
N ILE A 109 8.07 -7.29 -20.09
CA ILE A 109 8.09 -6.04 -19.34
C ILE A 109 6.80 -5.28 -19.67
N LEU A 110 6.00 -4.98 -18.66
CA LEU A 110 4.74 -4.24 -18.81
C LEU A 110 4.91 -2.73 -18.62
N GLY A 111 6.00 -2.34 -17.95
CA GLY A 111 6.40 -0.96 -17.72
C GLY A 111 7.62 -0.90 -16.80
N GLN A 112 8.39 0.18 -16.94
CA GLN A 112 9.57 0.48 -16.12
C GLN A 112 9.42 1.87 -15.54
N GLU A 113 10.00 2.08 -14.36
CA GLU A 113 10.17 3.42 -13.80
C GLU A 113 10.97 4.28 -14.80
N ASP A 114 10.50 5.50 -15.02
CA ASP A 114 11.14 6.50 -15.85
C ASP A 114 11.13 7.87 -15.15
N ASP A 115 11.48 8.94 -15.86
CA ASP A 115 11.50 10.30 -15.30
C ASP A 115 10.10 10.91 -15.13
N SER A 116 9.03 10.10 -15.23
CA SER A 116 7.67 10.57 -14.98
C SER A 116 7.52 11.06 -13.54
N LYS A 117 6.86 12.21 -13.40
CA LYS A 117 6.56 12.77 -12.09
C LYS A 117 5.31 12.10 -11.51
N PRO A 118 5.29 11.81 -10.19
CA PRO A 118 4.08 11.35 -9.56
C PRO A 118 2.95 12.37 -9.70
N LYS A 119 1.74 11.87 -9.83
CA LYS A 119 0.50 12.65 -9.76
C LYS A 119 -0.22 12.28 -8.49
N SER A 120 -0.60 13.27 -7.69
CA SER A 120 -1.48 13.04 -6.54
C SER A 120 -2.82 12.50 -7.01
N ILE A 121 -3.33 11.47 -6.31
CA ILE A 121 -4.65 10.89 -6.53
C ILE A 121 -5.38 10.85 -5.19
N TYR A 122 -6.67 10.48 -5.20
CA TYR A 122 -7.40 10.26 -3.96
C TYR A 122 -6.69 9.18 -3.13
N ASN A 123 -6.32 9.54 -1.90
CA ASN A 123 -5.67 8.66 -0.93
C ASN A 123 -4.32 8.07 -1.40
N GLY A 124 -3.57 8.74 -2.28
CA GLY A 124 -2.23 8.27 -2.66
C GLY A 124 -1.56 9.06 -3.79
N ILE A 125 -0.63 8.39 -4.47
CA ILE A 125 0.05 8.92 -5.67
C ILE A 125 0.01 7.90 -6.81
N SER A 126 0.14 8.40 -8.04
CA SER A 126 0.22 7.55 -9.22
C SER A 126 1.41 7.89 -10.12
N TYR A 127 1.93 6.87 -10.79
CA TYR A 127 2.98 6.95 -11.79
C TYR A 127 2.51 6.35 -13.11
N ASP A 128 3.03 6.90 -14.21
CA ASP A 128 2.85 6.35 -15.55
C ASP A 128 4.18 5.73 -15.99
N TRP A 129 4.28 4.40 -15.93
CA TRP A 129 5.46 3.63 -16.33
C TRP A 129 5.42 3.29 -17.81
N ASN A 130 6.46 3.69 -18.51
CA ASN A 130 6.64 3.48 -19.94
C ASN A 130 7.68 2.38 -20.21
N ASN A 131 8.14 2.27 -21.47
CA ASN A 131 9.25 1.40 -21.87
C ASN A 131 9.03 -0.10 -21.59
N GLY A 132 7.76 -0.55 -21.67
CA GLY A 132 7.45 -1.97 -21.71
C GLY A 132 7.73 -2.59 -23.09
N ASP A 133 7.70 -3.92 -23.16
CA ASP A 133 7.91 -4.65 -24.40
C ASP A 133 6.85 -4.29 -25.44
N LYS A 134 7.24 -4.35 -26.72
CA LYS A 134 6.35 -4.04 -27.83
C LYS A 134 5.13 -4.95 -27.81
N CYS A 135 3.95 -4.36 -27.75
CA CYS A 135 2.67 -5.03 -27.85
C CYS A 135 2.44 -5.50 -29.29
N VAL A 136 2.05 -6.76 -29.46
CA VAL A 136 1.76 -7.32 -30.80
C VAL A 136 0.48 -6.73 -31.40
N VAL A 137 -0.50 -6.36 -30.57
CA VAL A 137 -1.81 -5.86 -31.01
C VAL A 137 -1.71 -4.40 -31.45
N THR A 138 -1.13 -3.54 -30.61
CA THR A 138 -1.08 -2.09 -30.85
C THR A 138 0.20 -1.66 -31.55
N ASN A 139 1.20 -2.54 -31.65
CA ASN A 139 2.54 -2.26 -32.16
C ASN A 139 3.27 -1.12 -31.40
N ARG A 140 2.83 -0.80 -30.18
CA ARG A 140 3.43 0.20 -29.27
C ARG A 140 4.01 -0.47 -28.02
N PRO A 141 4.98 0.14 -27.34
CA PRO A 141 5.43 -0.31 -26.02
C PRO A 141 4.24 -0.46 -25.06
N ARG A 142 4.25 -1.52 -24.25
CA ARG A 142 3.33 -1.65 -23.13
C ARG A 142 3.52 -0.49 -22.14
N HIS A 143 2.42 -0.09 -21.52
CA HIS A 143 2.36 1.01 -20.56
C HIS A 143 1.62 0.55 -19.31
N THR A 144 2.08 0.99 -18.14
CA THR A 144 1.43 0.67 -16.87
C THR A 144 1.22 1.92 -16.04
N LYS A 145 -0.02 2.17 -15.61
CA LYS A 145 -0.29 3.12 -14.53
C LYS A 145 -0.15 2.39 -13.19
N ILE A 146 0.70 2.90 -12.31
CA ILE A 146 0.86 2.41 -10.93
C ILE A 146 0.15 3.38 -9.99
N GLU A 147 -0.71 2.88 -9.12
CA GLU A 147 -1.34 3.63 -8.03
C GLU A 147 -0.81 3.10 -6.70
N TYR A 148 -0.04 3.93 -6.00
CA TYR A 148 0.36 3.69 -4.61
C TYR A 148 -0.73 4.25 -3.71
N ILE A 149 -1.50 3.38 -3.07
CA ILE A 149 -2.68 3.73 -2.29
C ILE A 149 -2.37 3.58 -0.80
N CYS A 150 -2.76 4.59 -0.02
CA CYS A 150 -2.59 4.58 1.43
C CYS A 150 -3.48 3.52 2.06
N ASP A 151 -2.84 2.57 2.74
CA ASP A 151 -3.51 1.53 3.52
C ASP A 151 -2.79 1.33 4.85
N ARG A 152 -3.39 1.80 5.94
CA ARG A 152 -2.85 1.68 7.32
C ARG A 152 -3.36 0.43 8.04
N SER A 153 -4.14 -0.42 7.39
CA SER A 153 -4.69 -1.63 8.00
C SER A 153 -3.70 -2.80 7.99
N THR A 154 -2.64 -2.71 7.19
CA THR A 154 -1.59 -3.72 7.08
C THR A 154 -0.33 -3.28 7.83
N SER A 155 0.28 -4.24 8.55
CA SER A 155 1.60 -4.07 9.16
C SER A 155 2.76 -4.44 8.21
N GLU A 156 2.45 -4.90 7.00
CA GLU A 156 3.43 -5.23 5.97
C GLU A 156 3.90 -3.98 5.20
N ILE A 157 5.02 -4.11 4.49
CA ILE A 157 5.60 -3.04 3.66
C ILE A 157 4.60 -2.56 2.57
N GLY A 158 3.76 -3.47 2.09
CA GLY A 158 2.69 -3.22 1.13
C GLY A 158 2.31 -4.50 0.39
N TYR A 159 1.25 -4.45 -0.40
CA TYR A 159 0.78 -5.59 -1.20
C TYR A 159 0.09 -5.13 -2.48
N ILE A 160 0.04 -6.03 -3.47
CA ILE A 160 -0.70 -5.79 -4.71
C ILE A 160 -2.17 -6.09 -4.44
N ALA A 161 -3.01 -5.05 -4.40
CA ALA A 161 -4.45 -5.19 -4.23
C ALA A 161 -5.13 -5.63 -5.54
N ALA A 162 -4.67 -5.08 -6.68
CA ALA A 162 -5.20 -5.43 -7.98
C ALA A 162 -4.19 -5.19 -9.10
N ILE A 163 -4.27 -6.04 -10.14
CA ILE A 163 -3.66 -5.80 -11.46
C ILE A 163 -4.73 -6.08 -12.52
N SER A 164 -4.89 -5.15 -13.47
CA SER A 164 -5.84 -5.28 -14.58
C SER A 164 -5.27 -4.73 -15.89
N GLU A 165 -5.84 -5.16 -17.01
CA GLU A 165 -5.57 -4.63 -18.35
C GLU A 165 -6.84 -3.93 -18.88
N PRO A 166 -7.10 -2.67 -18.48
CA PRO A 166 -8.32 -1.95 -18.86
C PRO A 166 -8.43 -1.67 -20.36
N ASP A 167 -7.31 -1.67 -21.09
CA ASP A 167 -7.26 -1.51 -22.54
C ASP A 167 -6.02 -2.27 -23.07
N TYR A 168 -5.99 -2.60 -24.35
CA TYR A 168 -4.95 -3.44 -24.93
C TYR A 168 -3.54 -2.93 -24.61
N CYS A 169 -2.75 -3.75 -23.93
CA CYS A 169 -1.38 -3.48 -23.51
C CYS A 169 -1.22 -2.24 -22.62
N LYS A 170 -2.31 -1.80 -21.98
CA LYS A 170 -2.32 -0.80 -20.92
C LYS A 170 -2.73 -1.47 -19.62
N TYR A 171 -1.88 -1.37 -18.62
CA TYR A 171 -2.09 -2.02 -17.33
C TYR A 171 -2.37 -0.99 -16.25
N LEU A 172 -3.11 -1.41 -15.22
CA LEU A 172 -3.32 -0.68 -13.99
C LEU A 172 -2.94 -1.58 -12.82
N VAL A 173 -1.99 -1.11 -12.00
CA VAL A 173 -1.61 -1.75 -10.73
C VAL A 173 -2.07 -0.88 -9.58
N GLN A 174 -2.76 -1.48 -8.63
CA GLN A 174 -3.11 -0.86 -7.36
C GLN A 174 -2.27 -1.52 -6.27
N PHE A 175 -1.30 -0.79 -5.76
CA PHE A 175 -0.39 -1.24 -4.72
C PHE A 175 -0.70 -0.51 -3.42
N HIS A 176 -1.16 -1.26 -2.43
CA HIS A 176 -1.53 -0.73 -1.12
C HIS A 176 -0.31 -0.73 -0.21
N THR A 177 -0.03 0.40 0.44
CA THR A 177 1.08 0.53 1.37
C THR A 177 0.80 1.62 2.41
N PRO A 178 1.14 1.41 3.69
CA PRO A 178 1.03 2.46 4.69
C PRO A 178 2.01 3.63 4.43
N TYR A 179 3.09 3.38 3.68
CA TYR A 179 4.16 4.36 3.51
C TYR A 179 3.80 5.56 2.62
N VAL A 180 2.80 5.43 1.73
CA VAL A 180 2.35 6.55 0.91
C VAL A 180 1.41 7.50 1.67
N CYS A 181 0.88 7.06 2.82
CA CYS A 181 -0.08 7.83 3.60
C CYS A 181 0.42 9.19 4.09
N GLY A 182 1.74 9.36 4.24
CA GLY A 182 2.34 10.64 4.64
C GLY A 182 2.50 11.63 3.49
N LEU A 183 2.31 11.20 2.23
CA LEU A 183 2.44 12.06 1.04
C LEU A 183 1.11 12.69 0.61
N ASN A 184 0.00 12.30 1.22
CA ASN A 184 -1.31 12.88 0.91
C ASN A 184 -1.38 14.31 1.49
N ASP A 185 -1.71 15.27 0.62
CA ASP A 185 -1.85 16.70 0.97
C ASP A 185 -3.03 16.99 1.92
N ASP A 186 -3.88 16.00 2.19
CA ASP A 186 -4.95 16.07 3.19
C ASP A 186 -4.35 15.95 4.60
N LYS A 187 -3.67 17.02 4.99
CA LYS A 187 -3.42 17.37 6.39
C LYS A 187 -4.76 17.34 7.11
N HIS A 188 -5.04 16.30 7.90
CA HIS A 188 -5.83 16.30 9.14
C HIS A 188 -6.21 14.86 9.55
N GLU A 189 -5.30 13.89 9.42
CA GLU A 189 -5.51 12.57 10.03
C GLU A 189 -4.51 12.33 11.15
N SER A 190 -5.01 12.00 12.33
CA SER A 190 -4.21 11.60 13.48
C SER A 190 -4.19 10.07 13.58
N LEU A 191 -3.02 9.48 13.74
CA LEU A 191 -2.87 8.02 13.87
C LEU A 191 -2.90 7.63 15.36
N SER A 192 -3.78 6.71 15.73
CA SER A 192 -3.84 6.10 17.06
C SER A 192 -3.56 4.60 16.95
N GLU A 193 -2.54 4.12 17.67
CA GLU A 193 -2.24 2.69 17.74
C GLU A 193 -3.23 1.97 18.67
N ILE A 194 -3.67 0.77 18.31
CA ILE A 194 -4.40 -0.14 19.19
C ILE A 194 -3.57 -1.42 19.32
N VAL A 195 -3.09 -1.72 20.52
CA VAL A 195 -2.33 -2.95 20.79
C VAL A 195 -3.20 -3.91 21.58
N CYS A 196 -3.61 -5.02 20.97
CA CYS A 196 -4.41 -6.08 21.57
C CYS A 196 -3.50 -7.21 22.06
N ILE A 197 -3.45 -7.42 23.37
CA ILE A 197 -2.65 -8.47 24.01
C ILE A 197 -3.61 -9.56 24.49
N ARG A 198 -3.33 -10.81 24.13
CA ARG A 198 -4.13 -11.96 24.53
C ARG A 198 -4.16 -12.09 26.06
N ASP A 199 -5.36 -12.36 26.60
CA ASP A 199 -5.57 -12.61 28.03
C ASP A 199 -5.01 -13.98 28.48
#